data_AF-A0AAW8APV3-F1
#
_entry.id   AF-A0AAW8APV3-F1
#
_cell.length_a   1.000
_cell.length_b   1.000
_cell.length_c   1.000
_cell.angle_alpha   90.00
_cell.angle_beta   90.00
_cell.angle_gamma   90.00
#
_symmetry.space_group_name_H-M   'P 1'
#
loop_
_entity.id
_entity.type
_entity.pdbx_description
1 polymer ?
#
loop_
_entity_poly.entity_id
_entity_poly.type
_entity_poly.pdbx_seq_one_letter_code
_entity_poly.pdbx_strand_id
1 'polypeptide(L)'
;SVTGSLDRPDEPPAETARREVLEETGFDVDALGGVLTDWQLANVYDIYPHWRHRYAPGVTRNTEHVFGLLLPAPLTPTLAPREHL
;
A
#
# COMPACT_ATOMS: atom_id res chain seq x y z
N SER A 1 2.27 1.78 8.92
CA SER A 1 1.78 0.91 7.84
C SER A 1 2.08 1.60 6.54
N VAL A 2 2.39 0.83 5.50
CA VAL A 2 2.52 1.32 4.12
C VAL A 2 1.12 1.32 3.50
N THR A 3 0.75 2.35 2.76
CA THR A 3 -0.57 2.46 2.11
C THR A 3 -0.44 3.18 0.78
N GLY A 4 -0.95 2.58 -0.28
CA GLY A 4 -0.93 3.19 -1.60
C GLY A 4 -2.11 2.81 -2.46
N SER A 5 -2.30 3.60 -3.51
CA SER A 5 -3.35 3.37 -4.49
C SER A 5 -2.88 2.43 -5.58
N LEU A 6 -3.81 1.73 -6.21
CA LEU A 6 -3.52 1.06 -7.47
C LEU A 6 -3.16 2.12 -8.51
N ASP A 7 -2.06 1.92 -9.24
CA ASP A 7 -1.66 2.79 -10.35
C ASP A 7 -2.60 2.61 -11.56
N ARG A 8 -3.16 1.40 -11.69
CA ARG A 8 -4.08 1.02 -12.75
C ARG A 8 -5.24 0.19 -12.19
N PRO A 9 -6.47 0.32 -12.72
CA PRO A 9 -7.62 -0.43 -12.21
C PRO A 9 -7.47 -1.95 -12.20
N ASP A 10 -6.62 -2.49 -13.07
CA ASP A 10 -6.33 -3.91 -13.24
C ASP A 10 -5.00 -4.33 -12.60
N GLU A 11 -4.29 -3.43 -11.91
CA GLU A 11 -3.08 -3.77 -11.16
C GLU A 11 -3.42 -4.78 -10.04
N PRO A 12 -2.74 -5.93 -9.96
CA PRO A 12 -2.94 -6.85 -8.86
C PRO A 12 -2.56 -6.19 -7.53
N PRO A 13 -3.41 -6.24 -6.48
CA PRO A 13 -3.12 -5.58 -5.20
C PRO A 13 -1.80 -6.01 -4.55
N ALA A 14 -1.34 -7.24 -4.81
CA ALA A 14 -0.05 -7.73 -4.34
C ALA A 14 1.14 -7.06 -5.05
N GLU A 15 1.00 -6.68 -6.33
CA GLU A 15 2.02 -5.91 -7.05
C GLU A 15 2.11 -4.48 -6.49
N THR A 16 0.95 -3.83 -6.30
CA THR A 16 0.86 -2.53 -5.61
C THR A 16 1.53 -2.58 -4.24
N ALA A 17 1.20 -3.56 -3.40
CA ALA A 17 1.78 -3.66 -2.06
C ALA A 17 3.32 -3.80 -2.09
N ARG A 18 3.89 -4.53 -3.06
CA ARG A 18 5.35 -4.64 -3.23
C ARG A 18 5.98 -3.32 -3.66
N ARG A 19 5.36 -2.65 -4.65
CA ARG A 19 5.81 -1.35 -5.15
C ARG A 19 5.80 -0.30 -4.04
N GLU A 20 4.69 -0.17 -3.32
CA GLU A 20 4.53 0.81 -2.23
C GLU A 20 5.50 0.52 -1.09
N VAL A 21 5.71 -0.75 -0.70
CA VAL A 21 6.71 -1.08 0.32
C VAL A 21 8.11 -0.65 -0.12
N LEU A 22 8.47 -0.88 -1.38
CA LEU A 22 9.76 -0.44 -1.93
C LEU A 22 9.86 1.10 -1.95
N GLU A 23 8.84 1.78 -2.44
CA GLU A 23 8.83 3.25 -2.58
C GLU A 23 8.84 3.95 -1.22
N GLU A 24 7.99 3.53 -0.27
CA GLU A 24 7.86 4.14 1.04
C GLU A 24 9.02 3.83 1.99
N THR A 25 9.58 2.62 1.92
CA THR A 25 10.52 2.12 2.95
C THR A 25 11.90 1.72 2.43
N GLY A 26 12.06 1.62 1.11
CA GLY A 26 13.27 1.09 0.47
C GLY A 26 13.39 -0.44 0.55
N PHE A 27 12.38 -1.15 1.03
CA PHE A 27 12.41 -2.60 1.14
C PHE A 27 11.93 -3.28 -0.14
N ASP A 28 12.85 -3.85 -0.89
CA ASP A 28 12.52 -4.81 -1.94
C ASP A 28 12.16 -6.15 -1.28
N VAL A 29 10.87 -6.49 -1.25
CA VAL A 29 10.35 -7.68 -0.58
C VAL A 29 11.01 -8.95 -1.09
N ASP A 30 11.21 -9.08 -2.40
CA ASP A 30 11.75 -10.30 -3.01
C ASP A 30 13.26 -10.38 -2.81
N ALA A 31 13.98 -9.26 -2.97
CA ALA A 31 15.43 -9.23 -2.77
C ALA A 31 15.83 -9.48 -1.30
N LEU A 32 14.98 -9.06 -0.35
CA LEU A 32 15.18 -9.31 1.08
C LEU A 32 14.74 -10.73 1.49
N GLY A 33 14.07 -11.49 0.63
CA GLY A 33 13.47 -12.78 1.02
C GLY A 33 12.33 -12.61 2.03
N GLY A 34 11.64 -11.47 2.00
CA GLY A 34 10.43 -11.23 2.76
C GLY A 34 9.24 -12.03 2.20
N VAL A 35 8.27 -12.32 3.06
CA VAL A 35 7.06 -13.04 2.67
C VAL A 35 5.86 -12.11 2.77
N LEU A 36 5.36 -11.69 1.60
CA LEU A 36 4.10 -10.97 1.49
C LEU A 36 2.94 -11.97 1.48
N THR A 37 2.01 -11.82 2.42
CA THR A 37 0.85 -12.70 2.60
C THR A 37 -0.43 -11.89 2.45
N ASP A 38 -1.27 -12.27 1.50
CA ASP A 38 -2.63 -11.75 1.39
C ASP A 38 -3.46 -12.28 2.56
N TRP A 39 -4.02 -11.37 3.37
CA TRP A 39 -4.89 -11.76 4.48
C TRP A 39 -6.31 -12.07 4.03
N GLN A 40 -6.61 -11.87 2.74
CA GLN A 40 -7.94 -11.97 2.15
C GLN A 40 -8.97 -11.11 2.89
N LEU A 41 -8.48 -10.00 3.43
CA LEU A 41 -9.25 -9.02 4.17
C LEU A 41 -9.29 -7.72 3.37
N ALA A 42 -10.49 -7.16 3.24
CA ALA A 42 -10.70 -5.87 2.63
C ALA A 42 -11.55 -4.97 3.54
N ASN A 43 -11.05 -3.75 3.79
CA ASN A 43 -11.80 -2.72 4.50
C ASN A 43 -12.46 -1.81 3.46
N VAL A 44 -13.78 -1.61 3.57
CA VAL A 44 -14.52 -0.66 2.72
C VAL A 44 -15.03 0.47 3.59
N TYR A 45 -14.67 1.70 3.24
CA TYR A 45 -15.04 2.88 4.02
C TYR A 45 -15.31 4.10 3.13
N ASP A 46 -16.09 5.04 3.66
CA ASP A 46 -16.36 6.30 2.99
C ASP A 46 -15.10 7.19 3.02
N ILE A 47 -14.76 7.74 1.86
CA ILE A 47 -13.68 8.71 1.72
C ILE A 47 -14.14 10.02 2.37
N TYR A 48 -13.37 10.51 3.33
CA TYR A 48 -13.64 11.79 3.99
C TYR A 48 -13.75 12.91 2.95
N PRO A 49 -14.72 13.83 3.08
CA PRO A 49 -14.97 14.87 2.09
C PRO A 49 -13.73 15.68 1.69
N HIS A 50 -12.86 15.99 2.66
CA HIS A 50 -11.63 16.74 2.40
C HIS A 50 -10.59 15.98 1.58
N TRP A 51 -10.64 14.63 1.52
CA TRP A 51 -9.74 13.82 0.69
C TRP A 51 -10.31 13.42 -0.66
N ARG A 52 -11.62 13.60 -0.90
CA ARG A 52 -12.28 13.18 -2.16
C ARG A 52 -11.70 13.84 -3.41
N HIS A 53 -11.11 15.03 -3.28
CA HIS A 53 -10.46 15.73 -4.40
C HIS A 53 -9.25 14.98 -4.98
N ARG A 54 -8.67 14.03 -4.21
CA ARG A 54 -7.58 13.15 -4.68
C ARG A 54 -8.09 11.97 -5.53
N TYR A 55 -9.40 11.75 -5.57
CA TYR A 55 -10.03 10.64 -6.28
C TYR A 55 -10.79 11.16 -7.50
N ALA A 56 -11.08 10.25 -8.44
CA ALA A 56 -11.89 10.57 -9.61
C ALA A 56 -13.29 11.10 -9.22
N PRO A 57 -13.91 11.97 -10.04
CA PRO A 57 -15.24 12.50 -9.76
C PRO A 57 -16.27 11.39 -9.49
N GLY A 58 -17.02 11.54 -8.40
CA GLY A 58 -18.06 10.57 -7.99
C GLY A 58 -17.55 9.41 -7.13
N VAL A 59 -16.24 9.24 -6.95
CA VAL A 59 -15.69 8.23 -6.04
C VAL A 59 -15.86 8.69 -4.59
N THR A 60 -16.64 7.91 -3.84
CA THR A 60 -16.98 8.22 -2.43
C THR A 60 -16.56 7.14 -1.45
N ARG A 61 -16.15 5.96 -1.93
CA ARG A 61 -15.71 4.83 -1.11
C ARG A 61 -14.33 4.35 -1.54
N ASN A 62 -13.50 4.03 -0.56
CA ASN A 62 -12.23 3.36 -0.75
C ASN A 62 -12.37 1.89 -0.35
N THR A 63 -11.72 1.00 -1.10
CA THR A 63 -11.52 -0.40 -0.72
C THR A 63 -10.03 -0.61 -0.48
N GLU A 64 -9.66 -0.96 0.75
CA GLU A 64 -8.29 -1.23 1.15
C GLU A 64 -8.10 -2.73 1.30
N HIS A 65 -7.17 -3.31 0.54
CA HIS A 65 -6.79 -4.72 0.65
C HIS A 65 -5.62 -4.88 1.62
N VAL A 66 -5.73 -5.81 2.57
CA VAL A 66 -4.76 -5.93 3.68
C VAL A 66 -3.78 -7.05 3.41
N PHE A 67 -2.49 -6.70 3.46
CA PHE A 67 -1.37 -7.63 3.35
C PHE A 67 -0.50 -7.59 4.60
N GLY A 68 0.00 -8.75 5.01
CA GLY A 68 1.07 -8.86 5.99
C GLY A 68 2.42 -9.07 5.32
N LEU A 69 3.44 -8.33 5.74
CA LEU A 69 4.82 -8.54 5.31
C LEU A 69 5.65 -9.08 6.46
N LEU A 70 6.12 -10.32 6.33
CA LEU A 70 7.11 -10.91 7.23
C LEU A 70 8.51 -10.61 6.71
N LEU A 71 9.30 -9.88 7.51
CA LEU A 71 10.71 -9.62 7.22
C LEU A 71 11.61 -10.75 7.75
N PRO A 72 12.75 -11.03 7.09
CA PRO A 72 13.69 -12.07 7.52
C PRO A 72 14.37 -11.75 8.86
N ALA A 73 14.49 -10.46 9.19
CA ALA A 73 15.11 -9.94 10.39
C ALA A 73 14.54 -8.54 10.69
N PRO A 74 14.79 -7.97 11.87
CA PRO A 74 14.51 -6.56 12.13
C PRO A 74 15.34 -5.67 11.20
N LEU A 75 14.69 -4.82 10.41
CA LEU A 75 15.31 -3.88 9.48
C LEU A 75 14.81 -2.46 9.76
N THR A 76 15.66 -1.46 9.53
CA THR A 76 15.28 -0.05 9.64
C THR A 76 14.85 0.46 8.26
N PRO A 77 13.61 0.97 8.09
CA PRO A 77 13.16 1.50 6.82
C PRO A 77 13.86 2.83 6.49
N THR A 78 14.12 3.07 5.22
CA THR A 78 14.48 4.40 4.72
C THR A 78 13.22 5.06 4.17
N LEU A 79 12.66 6.00 4.93
CA LEU A 79 11.38 6.62 4.58
C LEU A 79 11.53 7.59 3.41
N ALA A 80 10.64 7.48 2.43
CA ALA A 80 10.59 8.44 1.32
C ALA A 80 10.21 9.85 1.83
N PRO A 81 10.97 10.91 1.50
CA PRO A 81 10.73 12.26 2.05
C PRO A 81 9.39 12.90 1.69
N ARG A 82 8.67 12.34 0.71
CA ARG A 82 7.41 12.88 0.17
C ARG A 82 6.18 12.08 0.59
N GLU A 83 6.40 10.89 1.13
CA GLU A 83 5.40 10.06 1.78
C GLU A 83 5.21 10.63 3.19
N HIS A 84 3.97 10.94 3.57
CA HIS A 84 3.58 11.50 4.89
C HIS A 84 3.72 13.04 5.11
N LEU A 85 3.65 13.84 4.04
CA LEU A 85 3.44 15.30 4.14
C LEU A 85 1.99 15.68 4.50
#